data_AF-A0A821F6Y5-F1
#
_entry.id   AF-A0A821F6Y5-F1
#
_cell.length_a   1.000
_cell.length_b   1.000
_cell.length_c   1.000
_cell.angle_alpha   90.00
_cell.angle_beta   90.00
_cell.angle_gamma   90.00
#
_symmetry.space_group_name_H-M   'P 1'
#
loop_
_entity.id
_entity.type
_entity.pdbx_description
1 polymer ?
#
loop_
_entity_poly.entity_id
_entity_poly.type
_entity_poly.pdbx_seq_one_letter_code
_entity_poly.pdbx_strand_id
1 'polypeptide(L)'
;MSFATARRIPPALGQESVWDYPRPPRVENTSEHIEAIISGVVITDTRRVKCLLETSHPPAYYLPLEDILNGKQAENVAWYYSKPTGPEFSSIKDHVAIYVGPMDECYVDGERVVPQPGQFYGGWITKDMVEPFKVGIASKPRPFSAEPCSIDLTDLADISTVDTYIRARNKPKVLSQTDEPFSRYTT
;
A
#
# COMPACT_ATOMS: atom_id res chain seq x y z
N MET A 1 -28.72 2.01 -8.79
CA MET A 1 -28.37 0.59 -8.90
C MET A 1 -27.89 0.13 -7.53
N SER A 2 -28.60 -0.81 -6.91
CA SER A 2 -28.23 -1.35 -5.59
C SER A 2 -27.07 -2.30 -5.78
N PHE A 3 -25.91 -2.01 -5.17
CA PHE A 3 -24.88 -3.03 -4.99
C PHE A 3 -25.44 -4.01 -3.96
N ALA A 4 -25.94 -5.16 -4.41
CA ALA A 4 -26.29 -6.23 -3.50
C ALA A 4 -25.05 -6.53 -2.65
N THR A 5 -25.13 -6.31 -1.34
CA THR A 5 -24.09 -6.66 -0.39
C THR A 5 -23.80 -8.14 -0.59
N ALA A 6 -22.59 -8.49 -1.05
CA ALA A 6 -22.18 -9.88 -1.17
C ALA A 6 -22.46 -10.58 0.17
N ARG A 7 -23.21 -11.69 0.13
CA ARG A 7 -23.65 -12.38 1.34
C ARG A 7 -22.41 -12.89 2.08
N ARG A 8 -22.20 -12.41 3.31
CA ARG A 8 -21.10 -12.85 4.19
C ARG A 8 -21.07 -14.38 4.29
N ILE A 9 -19.88 -14.95 4.11
CA ILE A 9 -19.60 -16.37 4.32
C ILE A 9 -19.00 -16.53 5.72
N PRO A 10 -19.58 -17.36 6.62
CA PRO A 10 -18.96 -17.67 7.90
C PRO A 10 -17.63 -18.43 7.70
N PRO A 11 -16.53 -18.05 8.39
CA PRO A 11 -15.26 -18.74 8.25
C PRO A 11 -15.30 -20.15 8.86
N ALA A 12 -14.57 -21.10 8.27
CA ALA A 12 -14.33 -22.40 8.89
C ALA A 12 -13.26 -22.31 9.99
N LEU A 13 -13.01 -23.42 10.70
CA LEU A 13 -11.97 -23.47 11.71
C LEU A 13 -10.58 -23.19 11.09
N GLY A 14 -9.85 -22.24 11.68
CA GLY A 14 -8.55 -21.82 11.17
C GLY A 14 -8.62 -20.88 9.96
N GLN A 15 -9.82 -20.45 9.57
CA GLN A 15 -10.01 -19.38 8.60
C GLN A 15 -10.42 -18.09 9.30
N GLU A 16 -10.18 -16.96 8.64
CA GLU A 16 -10.62 -15.65 9.08
C GLU A 16 -11.48 -14.96 8.03
N SER A 17 -12.36 -14.05 8.45
CA SER A 17 -13.15 -13.23 7.54
C SER A 17 -12.84 -11.76 7.78
N VAL A 18 -12.51 -11.03 6.72
CA VAL A 18 -12.21 -9.58 6.78
C VAL A 18 -13.40 -8.75 7.26
N TRP A 19 -14.61 -9.33 7.30
CA TRP A 19 -15.80 -8.69 7.84
C TRP A 19 -15.88 -8.73 9.36
N ASP A 20 -15.02 -9.53 10.01
CA ASP A 20 -14.87 -9.59 11.46
C ASP A 20 -13.83 -8.59 12.01
N TYR A 21 -13.07 -7.93 11.13
CA TYR A 21 -12.15 -6.86 11.50
C TYR A 21 -12.89 -5.64 12.07
N PRO A 22 -12.27 -4.92 13.03
CA PRO A 22 -12.97 -3.92 13.83
C PRO A 22 -13.38 -2.67 13.05
N ARG A 23 -14.40 -1.98 13.59
CA ARG A 23 -14.67 -0.57 13.33
C ARG A 23 -14.69 0.20 14.65
N PRO A 24 -13.87 1.26 14.82
CA PRO A 24 -12.90 1.80 13.87
C PRO A 24 -11.74 0.84 13.53
N PRO A 25 -10.99 1.08 12.43
CA PRO A 25 -9.81 0.29 12.09
C PRO A 25 -8.80 0.24 13.23
N ARG A 26 -8.01 -0.83 13.28
CA ARG A 26 -7.03 -1.03 14.35
C ARG A 26 -5.67 -1.40 13.77
N VAL A 27 -4.63 -0.81 14.35
CA VAL A 27 -3.24 -1.22 14.13
C VAL A 27 -2.79 -2.12 15.28
N GLU A 28 -2.21 -3.26 14.94
CA GLU A 28 -1.64 -4.19 15.91
C GLU A 28 -0.16 -4.48 15.59
N ASN A 29 0.65 -4.77 16.60
CA ASN A 29 1.98 -5.34 16.36
C ASN A 29 1.82 -6.81 16.01
N THR A 30 2.58 -7.29 15.05
CA THR A 30 2.64 -8.71 14.72
C THR A 30 4.09 -9.17 14.61
N SER A 31 4.32 -10.45 14.88
CA SER A 31 5.61 -11.13 14.66
C SER A 31 5.66 -11.90 13.34
N GLU A 32 4.60 -11.82 12.52
CA GLU A 32 4.56 -12.35 11.16
C GLU A 32 5.79 -11.85 10.39
N HIS A 33 6.39 -12.75 9.61
CA HIS A 33 7.51 -12.45 8.74
C HIS A 33 7.02 -11.97 7.39
N ILE A 34 7.43 -10.76 7.01
CA ILE A 34 7.08 -10.16 5.73
C ILE A 34 8.29 -10.13 4.83
N GLU A 35 8.12 -10.67 3.64
CA GLU A 35 9.09 -10.57 2.54
C GLU A 35 8.40 -9.96 1.31
N ALA A 36 9.10 -9.07 0.61
CA ALA A 36 8.64 -8.55 -0.68
C ALA A 36 9.80 -8.49 -1.67
N ILE A 37 9.54 -8.93 -2.90
CA ILE A 37 10.53 -9.03 -3.98
C ILE A 37 10.05 -8.26 -5.20
N ILE A 38 10.93 -7.43 -5.77
CA ILE A 38 10.69 -6.72 -7.03
C ILE A 38 11.90 -6.78 -7.95
N SER A 39 11.67 -7.11 -9.22
CA SER A 39 12.73 -7.38 -10.20
C SER A 39 13.80 -8.34 -9.67
N GLY A 40 13.38 -9.41 -8.98
CA GLY A 40 14.25 -10.42 -8.36
C GLY A 40 15.10 -9.95 -7.18
N VAL A 41 14.81 -8.78 -6.60
CA VAL A 41 15.52 -8.24 -5.42
C VAL A 41 14.57 -8.18 -4.24
N VAL A 42 15.01 -8.71 -3.10
CA VAL A 42 14.33 -8.59 -1.81
C VAL A 42 14.41 -7.13 -1.36
N ILE A 43 13.27 -6.44 -1.31
CA ILE A 43 13.18 -5.05 -0.84
C ILE A 43 12.80 -4.95 0.63
N THR A 44 12.35 -6.04 1.24
CA THR A 44 12.15 -6.14 2.69
C THR A 44 12.14 -7.60 3.11
N ASP A 45 12.68 -7.85 4.29
CA ASP A 45 12.70 -9.12 5.02
C ASP A 45 12.67 -8.74 6.51
N THR A 46 11.48 -8.74 7.13
CA THR A 46 11.32 -8.25 8.50
C THR A 46 10.21 -8.93 9.29
N ARG A 47 10.38 -8.99 10.61
CA ARG A 47 9.35 -9.35 11.59
C ARG A 47 8.89 -8.17 12.45
N ARG A 48 9.36 -6.96 12.15
CA ARG A 48 8.97 -5.73 12.86
C ARG A 48 7.82 -5.10 12.12
N VAL A 49 6.62 -5.64 12.30
CA VAL A 49 5.51 -5.33 11.41
C VAL A 49 4.34 -4.79 12.21
N LYS A 50 3.67 -3.78 11.65
CA LYS A 50 2.36 -3.35 12.10
C LYS A 50 1.30 -3.86 11.12
N CYS A 51 0.28 -4.52 11.63
CA CYS A 51 -0.84 -5.03 10.86
C CYS A 51 -2.04 -4.08 11.03
N LEU A 52 -2.53 -3.49 9.92
CA LEU A 52 -3.75 -2.68 9.90
C LEU A 52 -4.93 -3.56 9.52
N LEU A 53 -5.87 -3.71 10.46
CA LEU A 53 -7.13 -4.44 10.29
C LEU A 53 -8.27 -3.43 10.07
N GLU A 54 -8.90 -3.50 8.90
CA GLU A 54 -10.06 -2.70 8.54
C GLU A 54 -11.16 -3.60 7.98
N THR A 55 -12.39 -3.47 8.49
CA THR A 55 -13.53 -4.23 7.98
C THR A 55 -13.60 -4.23 6.46
N SER A 56 -13.84 -5.41 5.88
CA SER A 56 -13.97 -5.70 4.44
C SER A 56 -12.70 -5.60 3.60
N HIS A 57 -11.55 -5.29 4.19
CA HIS A 57 -10.26 -5.28 3.50
C HIS A 57 -9.35 -6.35 4.13
N PRO A 58 -8.59 -7.10 3.32
CA PRO A 58 -7.45 -7.87 3.82
C PRO A 58 -6.48 -6.96 4.58
N PRO A 59 -5.66 -7.52 5.49
CA PRO A 59 -4.65 -6.79 6.22
C PRO A 59 -3.72 -5.99 5.32
N ALA A 60 -3.36 -4.78 5.77
CA ALA A 60 -2.26 -4.03 5.21
C ALA A 60 -1.10 -4.01 6.20
N TYR A 61 0.09 -4.41 5.74
CA TYR A 61 1.29 -4.45 6.56
C TYR A 61 2.11 -3.16 6.40
N TYR A 62 2.42 -2.54 7.54
CA TYR A 62 3.27 -1.37 7.65
C TYR A 62 4.63 -1.80 8.21
N LEU A 63 5.68 -1.47 7.48
CA LEU A 63 7.05 -1.87 7.70
C LEU A 63 7.88 -0.64 8.07
N PRO A 64 8.80 -0.72 9.05
CA PRO A 64 9.73 0.35 9.35
C PRO A 64 10.47 0.76 8.08
N LEU A 65 10.61 2.06 7.84
CA LEU A 65 11.32 2.55 6.66
C LEU A 65 12.76 2.00 6.58
N GLU A 66 13.40 1.78 7.73
CA GLU A 66 14.75 1.21 7.83
C GLU A 66 14.84 -0.29 7.47
N ASP A 67 13.72 -1.01 7.46
CA ASP A 67 13.64 -2.42 7.01
C ASP A 67 13.36 -2.55 5.51
N ILE A 68 13.33 -1.41 4.80
CA ILE A 68 13.21 -1.35 3.36
C ILE A 68 14.62 -1.28 2.78
N LEU A 69 15.07 -2.39 2.18
CA LEU A 69 16.45 -2.58 1.72
C LEU A 69 16.73 -1.88 0.38
N ASN A 70 17.97 -1.39 0.27
CA ASN A 70 18.41 -0.45 -0.76
C ASN A 70 18.76 -1.08 -2.12
N GLY A 71 18.50 -0.32 -3.19
CA GLY A 71 19.26 -0.40 -4.46
C GLY A 71 18.47 -0.15 -5.75
N LYS A 72 17.13 -0.15 -5.72
CA LYS A 72 16.30 0.00 -6.93
C LYS A 72 15.25 1.11 -6.79
N GLN A 73 15.03 1.87 -7.86
CA GLN A 73 13.90 2.81 -7.90
C GLN A 73 12.64 2.07 -8.33
N ALA A 74 11.57 2.24 -7.57
CA ALA A 74 10.26 1.72 -7.93
C ALA A 74 9.19 2.79 -7.67
N GLU A 75 8.47 3.16 -8.71
CA GLU A 75 7.45 4.22 -8.63
C GLU A 75 6.10 3.64 -8.23
N ASN A 76 5.41 4.33 -7.30
CA ASN A 76 4.04 4.00 -6.87
C ASN A 76 3.86 2.58 -6.30
N VAL A 77 4.88 2.05 -5.62
CA VAL A 77 4.85 0.70 -5.04
C VAL A 77 4.51 0.66 -3.55
N ALA A 78 4.37 1.82 -2.92
CA ALA A 78 4.03 1.94 -1.50
C ALA A 78 3.27 3.23 -1.21
N TRP A 79 2.76 3.33 0.02
CA TRP A 79 2.21 4.55 0.60
C TRP A 79 2.58 4.65 2.07
N TYR A 80 2.47 5.86 2.62
CA TYR A 80 2.72 6.11 4.04
C TYR A 80 1.85 7.25 4.55
N TYR A 81 1.83 7.41 5.86
CA TYR A 81 1.23 8.55 6.54
C TYR A 81 2.36 9.38 7.16
N SER A 82 2.70 10.52 6.55
CA SER A 82 3.70 11.45 7.09
C SER A 82 3.27 12.03 8.45
N LYS A 83 1.96 12.16 8.66
CA LYS A 83 1.35 12.59 9.92
C LYS A 83 0.08 11.78 10.20
N PRO A 84 0.21 10.56 10.77
CA PRO A 84 -0.95 9.77 11.16
C PRO A 84 -1.85 10.56 12.11
N THR A 85 -3.15 10.60 11.83
CA THR A 85 -4.12 11.34 12.64
C THR A 85 -4.75 10.42 13.67
N GLY A 86 -4.66 10.76 14.95
CA GLY A 86 -5.25 9.98 16.05
C GLY A 86 -4.21 9.12 16.81
N PRO A 87 -4.35 8.96 18.14
CA PRO A 87 -3.40 8.18 18.93
C PRO A 87 -3.31 6.71 18.51
N GLU A 88 -4.40 6.13 18.00
CA GLU A 88 -4.51 4.75 17.53
C GLU A 88 -3.67 4.45 16.28
N PHE A 89 -3.33 5.47 15.49
CA PHE A 89 -2.49 5.36 14.29
C PHE A 89 -1.09 5.94 14.49
N SER A 90 -0.77 6.50 15.66
CA SER A 90 0.55 7.09 15.92
C SER A 90 1.71 6.10 15.74
N SER A 91 1.44 4.80 15.94
CA SER A 91 2.45 3.75 15.87
C SER A 91 2.92 3.38 14.45
N ILE A 92 2.18 3.80 13.40
CA ILE A 92 2.59 3.64 11.99
C ILE A 92 3.31 4.88 11.45
N LYS A 93 3.63 5.85 12.30
CA LYS A 93 4.56 6.91 11.94
C LYS A 93 5.90 6.27 11.56
N ASP A 94 6.55 6.78 10.52
CA ASP A 94 7.85 6.29 10.02
C ASP A 94 7.80 4.85 9.47
N HIS A 95 6.59 4.36 9.16
CA HIS A 95 6.39 3.09 8.46
C HIS A 95 5.80 3.33 7.07
N VAL A 96 6.10 2.42 6.15
CA VAL A 96 5.53 2.36 4.80
C VAL A 96 4.71 1.09 4.64
N ALA A 97 3.65 1.14 3.86
CA ALA A 97 2.91 -0.03 3.46
C ALA A 97 3.09 -0.28 1.96
N ILE A 98 3.32 -1.54 1.60
CA ILE A 98 3.69 -1.96 0.24
C ILE A 98 2.46 -2.48 -0.50
N TYR A 99 2.31 -2.10 -1.77
CA TYR A 99 1.31 -2.68 -2.66
C TYR A 99 1.80 -4.04 -3.16
N VAL A 100 0.98 -5.08 -3.01
CA VAL A 100 1.31 -6.43 -3.52
C VAL A 100 1.32 -6.48 -5.06
N GLY A 101 0.39 -5.77 -5.71
CA GLY A 101 0.19 -5.87 -7.17
C GLY A 101 1.43 -5.60 -8.03
N PRO A 102 2.23 -4.55 -7.74
CA PRO A 102 3.47 -4.26 -8.46
C PRO A 102 4.68 -5.16 -8.11
N MET A 103 4.56 -6.05 -7.13
CA MET A 103 5.66 -6.92 -6.69
C MET A 103 5.72 -8.18 -7.55
N ASP A 104 6.91 -8.77 -7.67
CA ASP A 104 7.04 -10.12 -8.26
C ASP A 104 6.41 -11.14 -7.30
N GLU A 105 6.76 -11.01 -6.02
CA GLU A 105 6.36 -11.90 -4.94
C GLU A 105 6.28 -11.15 -3.60
N CYS A 106 5.28 -11.52 -2.80
CA CYS A 106 5.09 -11.06 -1.42
C CYS A 106 4.74 -12.28 -0.57
N TYR A 107 5.28 -12.33 0.65
CA TYR A 107 5.07 -13.45 1.58
C TYR A 107 4.70 -12.98 2.98
N VAL A 108 3.84 -13.75 3.65
CA VAL A 108 3.52 -13.66 5.09
C VAL A 108 3.85 -15.01 5.72
N ASP A 109 4.82 -15.05 6.64
CA ASP A 109 5.33 -16.29 7.26
C ASP A 109 5.66 -17.40 6.23
N GLY A 110 6.26 -17.01 5.11
CA GLY A 110 6.62 -17.90 4.00
C GLY A 110 5.45 -18.31 3.10
N GLU A 111 4.24 -17.84 3.36
CA GLU A 111 3.08 -18.03 2.49
C GLU A 111 2.97 -16.92 1.46
N ARG A 112 2.94 -17.29 0.17
CA ARG A 112 2.77 -16.31 -0.92
C ARG A 112 1.38 -15.70 -0.89
N VAL A 113 1.29 -14.37 -0.87
CA VAL A 113 0.02 -13.65 -0.84
C VAL A 113 -0.49 -13.30 -2.23
N VAL A 114 -1.80 -13.06 -2.31
CA VAL A 114 -2.49 -12.53 -3.49
C VAL A 114 -2.89 -11.07 -3.22
N PRO A 115 -2.74 -10.15 -4.20
CA PRO A 115 -3.21 -8.77 -4.03
C PRO A 115 -4.74 -8.73 -3.88
N GLN A 116 -5.23 -7.87 -2.98
CA GLN A 116 -6.66 -7.53 -2.96
C GLN A 116 -7.14 -7.09 -4.36
N PRO A 117 -8.21 -7.69 -4.91
CA PRO A 117 -8.72 -7.30 -6.21
C PRO A 117 -9.05 -5.80 -6.30
N GLY A 118 -8.41 -5.10 -7.23
CA GLY A 118 -8.52 -3.65 -7.43
C GLY A 118 -7.14 -2.99 -7.57
N GLN A 119 -7.08 -1.79 -8.13
CA GLN A 119 -5.81 -1.11 -8.45
C GLN A 119 -5.27 -0.21 -7.33
N PHE A 120 -5.98 -0.10 -6.20
CA PHE A 120 -5.72 0.93 -5.18
C PHE A 120 -5.74 0.39 -3.76
N TYR A 121 -5.72 -0.93 -3.60
CA TYR A 121 -5.78 -1.56 -2.29
C TYR A 121 -4.44 -2.14 -1.89
N GLY A 122 -4.11 -1.88 -0.64
CA GLY A 122 -2.92 -2.37 0.04
C GLY A 122 -3.08 -3.72 0.71
N GLY A 123 -4.19 -4.42 0.50
CA GLY A 123 -4.54 -5.64 1.22
C GLY A 123 -3.77 -6.86 0.71
N TRP A 124 -3.21 -7.63 1.63
CA TRP A 124 -2.49 -8.88 1.41
C TRP A 124 -3.42 -10.06 1.73
N ILE A 125 -3.72 -10.93 0.76
CA ILE A 125 -4.61 -12.08 0.94
C ILE A 125 -3.79 -13.35 1.11
N THR A 126 -3.93 -14.01 2.26
CA THR A 126 -3.49 -15.39 2.53
C THR A 126 -4.64 -16.38 2.29
N LYS A 127 -4.32 -17.67 2.17
CA LYS A 127 -5.22 -18.77 1.79
C LYS A 127 -6.31 -19.06 2.83
N ASP A 128 -6.08 -18.66 4.07
CA ASP A 128 -6.99 -18.85 5.20
C ASP A 128 -8.03 -17.73 5.30
N MET A 129 -7.90 -16.66 4.51
CA MET A 129 -8.90 -15.60 4.42
C MET A 129 -10.09 -16.02 3.55
N VAL A 130 -11.29 -15.78 4.06
CA VAL A 130 -12.56 -16.11 3.39
C VAL A 130 -13.16 -14.88 2.73
N GLU A 131 -13.50 -15.04 1.46
CA GLU A 131 -14.30 -14.10 0.68
C GLU A 131 -15.69 -13.80 1.31
N PRO A 132 -16.35 -12.68 0.97
CA PRO A 132 -15.97 -11.71 -0.07
C PRO A 132 -15.02 -10.62 0.44
N PHE A 133 -14.11 -10.17 -0.41
CA PHE A 133 -13.33 -8.94 -0.16
C PHE A 133 -14.03 -7.74 -0.79
N LYS A 134 -13.81 -6.54 -0.25
CA LYS A 134 -14.29 -5.32 -0.90
C LYS A 134 -13.59 -5.17 -2.25
N VAL A 135 -14.36 -5.22 -3.32
CA VAL A 135 -13.92 -4.86 -4.67
C VAL A 135 -14.31 -3.41 -4.95
N GLY A 136 -13.42 -2.65 -5.57
CA GLY A 136 -13.70 -1.26 -5.90
C GLY A 136 -12.78 -0.74 -6.98
N ILE A 137 -13.34 0.06 -7.89
CA ILE A 137 -12.58 1.12 -8.56
C ILE A 137 -12.46 2.20 -7.48
N ALA A 138 -11.39 2.21 -6.68
CA ALA A 138 -11.26 3.25 -5.66
C ALA A 138 -11.25 4.60 -6.40
N SER A 139 -12.25 5.43 -6.14
CA SER A 139 -12.25 6.81 -6.59
C SER A 139 -11.24 7.57 -5.74
N LYS A 140 -9.95 7.49 -6.14
CA LYS A 140 -8.79 8.08 -5.45
C LYS A 140 -8.55 7.53 -4.02
N PRO A 141 -7.32 7.64 -3.48
CA PRO A 141 -7.08 7.42 -2.06
C PRO A 141 -8.07 8.23 -1.21
N ARG A 142 -8.58 7.61 -0.13
CA ARG A 142 -9.42 8.30 0.87
C ARG A 142 -8.69 9.57 1.37
N PRO A 143 -9.43 10.63 1.73
CA PRO A 143 -8.96 12.01 1.57
C PRO A 143 -7.72 12.36 2.42
N PHE A 144 -6.74 12.98 1.76
CA PHE A 144 -5.75 13.95 2.26
C PHE A 144 -4.68 13.57 3.31
N SER A 145 -4.53 12.32 3.76
CA SER A 145 -3.39 11.96 4.64
C SER A 145 -2.52 10.79 4.18
N ALA A 146 -3.01 9.93 3.28
CA ALA A 146 -2.20 8.90 2.64
C ALA A 146 -1.62 9.46 1.33
N GLU A 147 -0.30 9.62 1.27
CA GLU A 147 0.38 10.09 0.07
C GLU A 147 0.97 8.89 -0.68
N PRO A 148 0.64 8.68 -1.98
CA PRO A 148 1.32 7.67 -2.78
C PRO A 148 2.78 8.09 -2.93
N CYS A 149 3.72 7.20 -2.57
CA CYS A 149 5.14 7.48 -2.71
C CYS A 149 5.74 6.66 -3.85
N SER A 150 6.54 7.33 -4.67
CA SER A 150 7.61 6.64 -5.38
C SER A 150 8.74 6.44 -4.38
N ILE A 151 9.05 5.18 -4.06
CA ILE A 151 10.18 4.90 -3.18
C ILE A 151 11.43 4.82 -4.06
N ASP A 152 12.31 5.79 -3.88
CA ASP A 152 13.69 5.69 -4.34
C ASP A 152 14.51 5.01 -3.25
N LEU A 153 14.69 3.70 -3.42
CA LEU A 153 15.40 2.83 -2.47
C LEU A 153 16.92 3.08 -2.51
N THR A 154 17.40 4.26 -2.92
CA THR A 154 18.85 4.58 -2.93
C THR A 154 19.29 5.49 -1.78
N ASP A 155 18.37 6.10 -1.02
CA ASP A 155 18.74 7.01 0.08
C ASP A 155 17.65 7.14 1.19
N LEU A 156 17.19 6.01 1.75
CA LEU A 156 16.19 5.98 2.83
C LEU A 156 16.83 6.07 4.22
N ALA A 157 17.48 7.18 4.53
CA ALA A 157 18.02 7.42 5.88
C ALA A 157 17.02 8.08 6.86
N ASP A 158 15.97 8.73 6.34
CA ASP A 158 14.97 9.47 7.15
C ASP A 158 13.69 9.75 6.32
N ILE A 159 12.51 9.71 6.95
CA ILE A 159 11.21 10.10 6.35
C ILE A 159 11.23 11.55 5.85
N SER A 160 12.04 12.42 6.45
CA SER A 160 12.26 13.80 5.96
C SER A 160 12.92 13.86 4.58
N THR A 161 13.74 12.85 4.27
CA THR A 161 14.40 12.67 2.96
C THR A 161 13.40 12.12 1.93
N VAL A 162 12.50 11.23 2.36
CA VAL A 162 11.37 10.74 1.54
C VAL A 162 10.41 11.90 1.18
N ASP A 163 10.04 12.73 2.14
CA ASP A 163 9.23 13.94 1.92
C ASP A 163 9.91 14.90 0.94
N THR A 164 11.23 15.11 1.08
CA THR A 164 12.02 15.97 0.18
C THR A 164 12.09 15.39 -1.23
N TYR A 165 12.31 14.09 -1.35
CA TYR A 165 12.38 13.37 -2.62
C TYR A 165 11.05 13.39 -3.38
N ILE A 166 9.95 13.10 -2.68
CA ILE A 166 8.59 13.10 -3.23
C ILE A 166 8.18 14.53 -3.63
N ARG A 167 8.44 15.54 -2.81
CA ARG A 167 8.15 16.95 -3.13
C ARG A 167 8.98 17.46 -4.31
N ALA A 168 10.21 16.97 -4.50
CA ALA A 168 11.05 17.32 -5.64
C ALA A 168 10.49 16.79 -6.97
N ARG A 169 9.91 15.57 -6.99
CA ARG A 169 9.27 14.99 -8.20
C ARG A 169 7.81 15.39 -8.40
N ASN A 170 7.07 15.70 -7.33
CA ASN A 170 5.68 16.15 -7.38
C ASN A 170 5.51 17.68 -7.49
N LYS A 171 6.57 18.43 -7.85
CA LYS A 171 6.36 19.80 -8.33
C LYS A 171 5.29 19.72 -9.43
N PRO A 172 4.16 20.43 -9.31
CA PRO A 172 3.21 20.48 -10.41
C PRO A 172 4.01 20.93 -11.63
N LYS A 173 4.03 20.11 -12.70
CA LYS A 173 4.37 20.62 -14.02
C LYS A 173 3.42 21.79 -14.21
N VAL A 174 3.94 23.01 -14.09
CA VAL A 174 3.26 24.18 -14.61
C VAL A 174 3.14 23.86 -16.09
N LEU A 175 1.94 23.50 -16.53
CA LEU A 175 1.59 23.58 -17.93
C LEU A 175 1.72 25.06 -18.26
N SER A 176 2.90 25.45 -18.77
CA SER A 176 3.07 26.72 -19.44
C SER A 176 2.20 26.63 -20.70
N GLN A 177 0.97 27.11 -20.58
CA GLN A 177 0.23 27.61 -21.73
C GLN A 177 1.03 28.80 -22.27
N THR A 178 1.94 28.51 -23.19
CA THR A 178 2.39 29.34 -24.31
C THR A 178 3.58 28.62 -24.93
N ASP A 179 3.34 27.92 -26.04
CA ASP A 179 4.16 28.03 -27.23
C ASP A 179 3.28 27.64 -28.44
N GLU A 180 3.15 28.60 -29.35
CA GLU A 180 2.24 28.80 -30.49
C GLU A 180 2.56 27.87 -31.70
N PRO A 181 1.83 27.91 -32.85
CA PRO A 181 1.39 26.74 -33.60
C PRO A 181 2.26 26.46 -34.84
N PHE A 182 2.50 25.19 -35.17
CA PHE A 182 3.07 24.81 -36.47
C PHE A 182 2.02 24.20 -37.41
N SER A 183 1.39 25.13 -38.14
CA SER A 183 1.14 25.13 -39.59
C SER A 183 1.73 23.96 -40.42
N ARG A 184 0.82 23.39 -41.24
CA ARG A 184 1.00 22.80 -42.59
C ARG A 184 1.76 21.48 -42.73
N TYR A 185 1.02 20.47 -43.19
CA TYR A 185 1.41 19.72 -44.38
C TYR A 185 0.21 19.62 -45.33
N THR A 186 0.36 20.19 -46.52
CA THR A 186 -0.41 19.88 -47.72
C THR A 186 0.38 18.86 -48.52
N THR A 187 -0.29 17.89 -49.13
CA THR A 187 -0.04 17.47 -50.51
C THR A 187 -1.40 17.20 -51.14
#